data_AF-A0A849I3L5-F1
#
_entry.id   AF-A0A849I3L5-F1
#
_cell.length_a   1.000
_cell.length_b   1.000
_cell.length_c   1.000
_cell.angle_alpha   90.00
_cell.angle_beta   90.00
_cell.angle_gamma   90.00
#
_symmetry.space_group_name_H-M   'P 1'
#
loop_
_entity.id
_entity.type
_entity.pdbx_description
1 polymer ?
#
loop_
_entity_poly.entity_id
_entity_poly.type
_entity_poly.pdbx_seq_one_letter_code
_entity_poly.pdbx_strand_id
1 'polypeptide(L)'
;MMLRCVGGRGTRALVMAAVVGLAASLVTADEAEARSKKKVSRKSHKANVTRASGGYSPPFAALVVDANTGRTMYAVDETAPRHPASVTKVMTLYMLFEQLERGTLSLDSELRISARAAAMAPSKIGFRPGDTISVEDAIKALVTKSANDVACAIAENLAGSEEEFAERMTRKARQLGMTSTVYRNASGLPDREQITTARDLAILGRAIQDRFPRYYKFFQTRTFHYAGRAIGNHNRLLGKIEGVDGIKTGFTNASGFNLLTSAKLNGRHVIGVVLGGKSAASRDAIMANLIRTNLAKASIGSSFASRDDDDRPEPRARVVSAAEVESASSTTASIKPGRPLELMRPAVATAPNGASTTTPSSSRPALAAAPTPPSPSQKIEARLPLLPAVPEPPARSEVALKAEPVETKRETVSRPAAVTPWVIQLAAEGDERQARAILDEARSRSGRLLAKAAPFTEKVNRGGSTLYRARFSGFSEADSAQEACRALKRNGFACFATRS
;
A
#
# COMPACT_ATOMS: atom_id res chain seq x y z
N MET A 1 0.45 -32.82 -90.48
CA MET A 1 -0.29 -33.36 -91.65
C MET A 1 -1.68 -32.73 -91.68
N MET A 2 -2.27 -32.56 -92.87
CA MET A 2 -3.32 -31.58 -93.20
C MET A 2 -4.61 -31.57 -92.34
N LEU A 3 -5.10 -30.33 -92.10
CA LEU A 3 -6.44 -29.80 -92.38
C LEU A 3 -7.57 -30.78 -92.75
N ARG A 4 -8.77 -30.52 -92.21
CA ARG A 4 -10.03 -30.54 -93.01
C ARG A 4 -11.12 -29.63 -92.42
N CYS A 5 -11.96 -29.10 -93.30
CA CYS A 5 -12.94 -28.03 -93.07
C CYS A 5 -14.40 -28.53 -92.94
N VAL A 6 -15.30 -27.54 -92.76
CA VAL A 6 -16.80 -27.47 -92.85
C VAL A 6 -17.34 -27.02 -91.49
N GLY A 7 -18.06 -25.90 -91.29
CA GLY A 7 -18.93 -25.07 -92.15
C GLY A 7 -20.34 -25.07 -91.52
N GLY A 8 -21.11 -23.98 -91.35
CA GLY A 8 -20.95 -22.54 -91.59
C GLY A 8 -22.27 -21.78 -91.31
N ARG A 9 -22.40 -20.54 -91.83
CA ARG A 9 -23.61 -19.65 -91.91
C ARG A 9 -23.95 -18.71 -90.74
N GLY A 10 -24.22 -17.44 -91.12
CA GLY A 10 -25.00 -16.43 -90.37
C GLY A 10 -24.21 -15.61 -89.35
N THR A 11 -24.28 -14.28 -89.29
CA THR A 11 -24.93 -13.31 -90.19
C THR A 11 -24.25 -11.94 -90.03
N ARG A 12 -24.33 -11.06 -91.05
CA ARG A 12 -23.72 -9.72 -91.03
C ARG A 12 -24.34 -8.81 -89.97
N ALA A 13 -23.52 -8.07 -89.23
CA ALA A 13 -23.74 -6.65 -88.88
C ALA A 13 -22.43 -6.01 -88.40
N LEU A 14 -22.02 -4.92 -89.04
CA LEU A 14 -20.79 -4.19 -88.75
C LEU A 14 -21.16 -2.76 -88.35
N VAL A 15 -20.88 -2.34 -87.11
CA VAL A 15 -20.91 -0.94 -86.64
C VAL A 15 -19.79 -0.80 -85.61
N MET A 16 -18.59 -0.36 -86.01
CA MET A 16 -18.15 1.05 -86.00
C MET A 16 -18.20 1.76 -84.64
N ALA A 17 -17.13 1.55 -83.87
CA ALA A 17 -16.11 2.55 -83.52
C ALA A 17 -16.46 3.87 -82.79
N ALA A 18 -15.45 4.27 -82.00
CA ALA A 18 -15.08 5.62 -81.52
C ALA A 18 -15.55 6.04 -80.11
N VAL A 19 -14.64 6.74 -79.44
CA VAL A 19 -14.62 7.08 -78.01
C VAL A 19 -14.25 8.57 -77.88
N VAL A 20 -14.55 9.19 -76.72
CA VAL A 20 -14.24 10.58 -76.31
C VAL A 20 -15.18 11.64 -76.92
N GLY A 21 -15.84 12.52 -76.15
CA GLY A 21 -15.97 12.61 -74.69
C GLY A 21 -16.54 13.96 -74.19
N LEU A 22 -16.68 14.06 -72.86
CA LEU A 22 -16.87 15.28 -72.03
C LEU A 22 -18.27 15.92 -71.83
N ALA A 23 -18.42 16.53 -70.65
CA ALA A 23 -19.34 17.59 -70.22
C ALA A 23 -20.82 17.28 -69.89
N ALA A 24 -21.01 16.81 -68.65
CA ALA A 24 -21.93 17.34 -67.62
C ALA A 24 -23.25 18.06 -68.01
N SER A 25 -24.38 17.54 -67.52
CA SER A 25 -25.43 18.33 -66.83
C SER A 25 -26.45 17.48 -66.05
N LEU A 26 -26.72 17.91 -64.81
CA LEU A 26 -28.01 17.87 -64.11
C LEU A 26 -28.78 16.53 -63.94
N VAL A 27 -28.68 15.92 -62.75
CA VAL A 27 -29.86 15.51 -61.97
C VAL A 27 -29.68 15.99 -60.52
N THR A 28 -30.72 16.62 -59.99
CA THR A 28 -30.81 17.16 -58.62
C THR A 28 -31.63 16.24 -57.71
N ALA A 29 -31.49 16.46 -56.38
CA ALA A 29 -32.11 15.68 -55.29
C ALA A 29 -31.50 14.26 -55.08
N ASP A 30 -31.37 13.73 -53.87
CA ASP A 30 -31.96 14.18 -52.60
C ASP A 30 -31.01 13.96 -51.38
N GLU A 31 -30.76 15.01 -50.58
CA GLU A 31 -29.98 14.92 -49.33
C GLU A 31 -30.82 14.53 -48.08
N ALA A 32 -32.09 14.16 -48.25
CA ALA A 32 -32.99 13.87 -47.12
C ALA A 32 -32.62 12.63 -46.27
N GLU A 33 -31.94 11.61 -46.83
CA GLU A 33 -31.73 10.34 -46.09
C GLU A 33 -30.45 10.27 -45.24
N ALA A 34 -29.49 11.20 -45.40
CA ALA A 34 -28.27 11.23 -44.60
C ALA A 34 -28.46 11.83 -43.18
N ARG A 35 -29.54 12.60 -42.95
CA ARG A 35 -29.81 13.26 -41.65
C ARG A 35 -30.79 12.52 -40.74
N SER A 36 -31.61 11.61 -41.26
CA SER A 36 -32.58 10.85 -40.44
C SER A 36 -31.89 9.79 -39.55
N LYS A 37 -30.97 8.98 -40.13
CA LYS A 37 -30.24 7.93 -39.41
C LYS A 37 -29.31 8.47 -38.29
N LYS A 38 -28.89 9.75 -38.35
CA LYS A 38 -28.12 10.43 -37.28
C LYS A 38 -28.96 10.98 -36.10
N LYS A 39 -30.30 11.00 -36.18
CA LYS A 39 -31.17 11.40 -35.06
C LYS A 39 -31.77 10.23 -34.27
N VAL A 40 -31.98 9.06 -34.89
CA VAL A 40 -32.49 7.87 -34.18
C VAL A 40 -31.41 7.24 -33.29
N SER A 41 -30.14 7.22 -33.73
CA SER A 41 -29.00 6.76 -32.92
C SER A 41 -28.73 7.61 -31.66
N ARG A 42 -29.21 8.86 -31.62
CA ARG A 42 -28.95 9.82 -30.52
C ARG A 42 -30.01 9.85 -29.40
N LYS A 43 -31.00 8.96 -29.41
CA LYS A 43 -32.12 8.99 -28.43
C LYS A 43 -32.19 7.80 -27.45
N SER A 44 -31.20 6.90 -27.43
CA SER A 44 -31.21 5.68 -26.59
C SER A 44 -29.99 5.52 -25.64
N HIS A 45 -29.27 6.59 -25.30
CA HIS A 45 -28.14 6.58 -24.34
C HIS A 45 -28.30 7.58 -23.18
N LYS A 46 -29.56 7.81 -22.75
CA LYS A 46 -29.89 8.22 -21.38
C LYS A 46 -30.68 7.10 -20.68
N ALA A 47 -30.17 5.88 -20.78
CA ALA A 47 -30.55 4.84 -19.84
C ALA A 47 -30.14 5.30 -18.43
N ASN A 48 -31.00 5.03 -17.45
CA ASN A 48 -30.77 5.42 -16.05
C ASN A 48 -29.39 4.96 -15.56
N VAL A 49 -28.47 5.91 -15.37
CA VAL A 49 -27.50 5.79 -14.29
C VAL A 49 -28.24 6.13 -13.00
N THR A 50 -29.14 5.22 -12.60
CA THR A 50 -29.45 5.00 -11.20
C THR A 50 -28.11 4.69 -10.55
N ARG A 51 -27.43 5.74 -10.07
CA ARG A 51 -26.19 5.60 -9.32
C ARG A 51 -26.58 4.93 -8.01
N ALA A 52 -26.52 3.59 -8.01
CA ALA A 52 -26.78 2.76 -6.88
C ALA A 52 -25.80 3.15 -5.78
N SER A 53 -26.24 4.05 -4.90
CA SER A 53 -25.63 4.32 -3.60
C SER A 53 -26.05 3.27 -2.58
N GLY A 54 -26.32 2.05 -3.04
CA GLY A 54 -26.12 0.87 -2.22
C GLY A 54 -24.67 0.91 -1.77
N GLY A 55 -24.45 1.11 -0.46
CA GLY A 55 -23.12 1.17 0.09
C GLY A 55 -22.42 -0.15 -0.21
N TYR A 56 -21.43 -0.11 -1.10
CA TYR A 56 -20.61 -1.28 -1.39
C TYR A 56 -19.97 -1.73 -0.09
N SER A 57 -20.49 -2.82 0.48
CA SER A 57 -19.88 -3.55 1.56
C SER A 57 -19.04 -4.62 0.89
N PRO A 58 -17.71 -4.48 0.84
CA PRO A 58 -16.83 -5.56 0.37
C PRO A 58 -17.20 -6.83 1.13
N PRO A 59 -17.34 -7.98 0.44
CA PRO A 59 -17.79 -9.19 1.09
C PRO A 59 -16.80 -9.59 2.21
N PHE A 60 -17.33 -9.96 3.37
CA PHE A 60 -16.52 -10.34 4.51
C PHE A 60 -15.81 -11.67 4.23
N ALA A 61 -14.60 -11.85 4.76
CA ALA A 61 -13.98 -13.17 4.88
C ALA A 61 -13.09 -13.19 6.12
N ALA A 62 -12.97 -14.36 6.76
CA ALA A 62 -12.10 -14.52 7.92
C ALA A 62 -11.54 -15.94 8.02
N LEU A 63 -10.36 -16.06 8.59
CA LEU A 63 -9.67 -17.32 8.81
C LEU A 63 -8.83 -17.23 10.08
N VAL A 64 -8.82 -18.29 10.87
CA VAL A 64 -7.80 -18.53 11.91
C VAL A 64 -7.19 -19.89 11.65
N VAL A 65 -5.87 -19.94 11.57
CA VAL A 65 -5.10 -21.19 11.53
C VAL A 65 -4.20 -21.31 12.75
N ASP A 66 -4.07 -22.54 13.23
CA ASP A 66 -3.02 -22.98 14.14
C ASP A 66 -1.68 -22.92 13.38
N ALA A 67 -0.76 -22.05 13.79
CA ALA A 67 0.46 -21.79 13.01
C ALA A 67 1.40 -23.01 13.01
N ASN A 68 1.51 -23.66 14.17
CA ASN A 68 2.38 -24.82 14.40
C ASN A 68 1.98 -26.04 13.53
N THR A 69 0.68 -26.25 13.29
CA THR A 69 0.17 -27.41 12.53
C THR A 69 -0.38 -27.06 11.14
N GLY A 70 -0.66 -25.78 10.86
CA GLY A 70 -1.40 -25.34 9.68
C GLY A 70 -2.90 -25.65 9.70
N ARG A 71 -3.43 -26.24 10.77
CA ARG A 71 -4.83 -26.64 10.89
C ARG A 71 -5.75 -25.41 10.96
N THR A 72 -6.79 -25.39 10.13
CA THR A 72 -7.86 -24.38 10.22
C THR A 72 -8.65 -24.55 11.52
N MET A 73 -8.81 -23.45 12.27
CA MET A 73 -9.53 -23.39 13.54
C MET A 73 -10.88 -22.66 13.43
N TYR A 74 -10.97 -21.72 12.49
CA TYR A 74 -12.17 -20.94 12.19
C TYR A 74 -12.08 -20.45 10.74
N ALA A 75 -13.16 -20.52 9.97
CA ALA A 75 -13.20 -20.03 8.60
C ALA A 75 -14.57 -19.46 8.22
N VAL A 76 -14.58 -18.40 7.41
CA VAL A 76 -15.74 -17.82 6.71
C VAL A 76 -15.25 -17.29 5.37
N ASP A 77 -15.82 -17.78 4.27
CA ASP A 77 -15.48 -17.40 2.89
C ASP A 77 -13.96 -17.40 2.59
N GLU A 78 -13.19 -18.31 3.17
CA GLU A 78 -11.74 -18.15 3.28
C GLU A 78 -10.99 -18.33 1.95
N THR A 79 -11.62 -19.00 0.98
CA THR A 79 -11.16 -19.18 -0.40
C THR A 79 -11.73 -18.15 -1.38
N ALA A 80 -12.68 -17.32 -0.95
CA ALA A 80 -13.36 -16.39 -1.85
C ALA A 80 -12.45 -15.19 -2.19
N PRO A 81 -12.48 -14.67 -3.43
CA PRO A 81 -11.57 -13.61 -3.87
C PRO A 81 -11.88 -12.29 -3.15
N ARG A 82 -10.83 -11.59 -2.72
CA ARG A 82 -10.88 -10.28 -2.05
C ARG A 82 -9.72 -9.41 -2.51
N HIS A 83 -9.90 -8.09 -2.52
CA HIS A 83 -8.79 -7.17 -2.72
C HIS A 83 -7.93 -7.08 -1.43
N PRO A 84 -6.60 -7.29 -1.49
CA PRO A 84 -5.74 -7.32 -0.29
C PRO A 84 -5.56 -5.95 0.38
N ALA A 85 -5.65 -4.85 -0.39
CA ALA A 85 -5.14 -3.54 0.00
C ALA A 85 -3.68 -3.63 0.51
N SER A 86 -3.25 -2.72 1.39
CA SER A 86 -1.88 -2.71 1.93
C SER A 86 -1.43 -3.95 2.73
N VAL A 87 -2.24 -5.01 2.85
CA VAL A 87 -1.75 -6.33 3.29
C VAL A 87 -0.78 -6.92 2.23
N THR A 88 -0.90 -6.52 0.95
CA THR A 88 0.07 -6.81 -0.13
C THR A 88 1.52 -6.56 0.28
N LYS A 89 1.79 -5.53 1.09
CA LYS A 89 3.14 -5.17 1.55
C LYS A 89 3.84 -6.28 2.36
N VAL A 90 3.11 -7.27 2.87
CA VAL A 90 3.72 -8.45 3.51
C VAL A 90 4.48 -9.30 2.51
N MET A 91 4.00 -9.42 1.25
CA MET A 91 4.75 -10.10 0.18
C MET A 91 5.96 -9.26 -0.27
N THR A 92 5.81 -7.94 -0.33
CA THR A 92 6.91 -7.00 -0.62
C THR A 92 8.03 -7.14 0.41
N LEU A 93 7.68 -7.22 1.70
CA LEU A 93 8.63 -7.49 2.78
C LEU A 93 9.20 -8.92 2.73
N TYR A 94 8.39 -9.94 2.41
CA TYR A 94 8.89 -11.32 2.23
C TYR A 94 10.01 -11.38 1.19
N MET A 95 9.83 -10.74 0.03
CA MET A 95 10.83 -10.73 -1.04
C MET A 95 12.06 -9.86 -0.74
N LEU A 96 11.90 -8.79 0.05
CA LEU A 96 13.01 -8.00 0.58
C LEU A 96 13.82 -8.81 1.61
N PHE A 97 13.14 -9.56 2.49
CA PHE A 97 13.78 -10.46 3.45
C PHE A 97 14.52 -11.61 2.75
N GLU A 98 14.05 -12.10 1.59
CA GLU A 98 14.85 -13.02 0.75
C GLU A 98 16.18 -12.41 0.29
N GLN A 99 16.27 -11.11 0.05
CA GLN A 99 17.55 -10.47 -0.34
C GLN A 99 18.49 -10.29 0.86
N LEU A 100 17.93 -9.98 2.03
CA LEU A 100 18.66 -9.89 3.30
C LEU A 100 19.22 -11.25 3.75
N GLU A 101 18.41 -12.31 3.64
CA GLU A 101 18.81 -13.70 3.95
C GLU A 101 19.96 -14.16 3.05
N ARG A 102 19.97 -13.74 1.78
CA ARG A 102 21.02 -14.05 0.79
C ARG A 102 22.27 -13.17 0.90
N GLY A 103 22.25 -12.13 1.74
CA GLY A 103 23.32 -11.12 1.81
C GLY A 103 23.47 -10.27 0.53
N THR A 104 22.48 -10.28 -0.36
CA THR A 104 22.45 -9.40 -1.55
C THR A 104 22.14 -7.95 -1.16
N LEU A 105 21.42 -7.77 -0.06
CA LEU A 105 21.26 -6.49 0.64
C LEU A 105 21.59 -6.68 2.12
N SER A 106 21.94 -5.57 2.76
CA SER A 106 22.08 -5.41 4.21
C SER A 106 21.01 -4.44 4.73
N LEU A 107 20.91 -4.25 6.06
CA LEU A 107 19.94 -3.32 6.65
C LEU A 107 20.30 -1.84 6.40
N ASP A 108 21.59 -1.56 6.25
CA ASP A 108 22.20 -0.27 5.92
C ASP A 108 22.31 -0.02 4.40
N SER A 109 21.92 -0.98 3.55
CA SER A 109 21.86 -0.77 2.10
C SER A 109 20.84 0.30 1.76
N GLU A 110 21.21 1.25 0.89
CA GLU A 110 20.36 2.39 0.51
C GLU A 110 19.50 2.08 -0.74
N LEU A 111 18.19 2.25 -0.61
CA LEU A 111 17.23 2.12 -1.71
C LEU A 111 16.96 3.50 -2.33
N ARG A 112 17.11 3.61 -3.66
CA ARG A 112 16.87 4.87 -4.38
C ARG A 112 15.39 5.15 -4.56
N ILE A 113 14.97 6.40 -4.33
CA ILE A 113 13.61 6.86 -4.60
C ILE A 113 13.51 7.40 -6.02
N SER A 114 12.73 6.75 -6.89
CA SER A 114 12.42 7.26 -8.23
C SER A 114 11.35 8.38 -8.19
N ALA A 115 11.16 9.05 -9.33
CA ALA A 115 10.05 10.00 -9.49
C ALA A 115 8.67 9.34 -9.37
N ARG A 116 8.54 8.07 -9.81
CA ARG A 116 7.31 7.28 -9.67
C ARG A 116 7.07 6.95 -8.20
N ALA A 117 8.07 6.42 -7.50
CA ALA A 117 7.98 6.12 -6.07
C ALA A 117 7.58 7.37 -5.26
N ALA A 118 8.26 8.51 -5.47
CA ALA A 118 7.94 9.77 -4.80
C ALA A 118 6.49 10.25 -5.05
N ALA A 119 5.89 9.93 -6.20
CA ALA A 119 4.52 10.31 -6.54
C ALA A 119 3.43 9.48 -5.83
N MET A 120 3.77 8.30 -5.28
CA MET A 120 2.78 7.35 -4.75
C MET A 120 1.99 7.89 -3.55
N ALA A 121 0.66 7.88 -3.66
CA ALA A 121 -0.30 8.39 -2.68
C ALA A 121 -1.23 7.26 -2.16
N PRO A 122 -2.02 7.44 -1.08
CA PRO A 122 -2.05 8.58 -0.17
C PRO A 122 -1.21 8.39 1.11
N SER A 123 -0.90 7.15 1.54
CA SER A 123 -0.01 6.93 2.68
C SER A 123 1.42 6.85 2.18
N LYS A 124 2.23 7.84 2.53
CA LYS A 124 3.63 7.96 2.08
C LYS A 124 4.50 8.60 3.17
N ILE A 125 5.81 8.49 3.07
CA ILE A 125 6.75 9.24 3.92
C ILE A 125 6.88 10.67 3.39
N GLY A 126 7.06 10.83 2.08
CA GLY A 126 7.13 12.14 1.41
C GLY A 126 8.50 12.47 0.81
N PHE A 127 9.22 11.46 0.35
CA PHE A 127 10.51 11.61 -0.35
C PHE A 127 10.40 12.42 -1.65
N ARG A 128 11.53 13.01 -2.04
CA ARG A 128 11.78 13.63 -3.35
C ARG A 128 12.42 12.59 -4.30
N PRO A 129 12.28 12.77 -5.63
CA PRO A 129 13.02 11.95 -6.59
C PRO A 129 14.53 12.14 -6.39
N GLY A 130 15.28 11.04 -6.32
CA GLY A 130 16.73 11.06 -6.08
C GLY A 130 17.14 10.91 -4.61
N ASP A 131 16.20 11.04 -3.66
CA ASP A 131 16.45 10.69 -2.25
C ASP A 131 16.78 9.19 -2.11
N THR A 132 17.29 8.81 -0.94
CA THR A 132 17.52 7.41 -0.56
C THR A 132 16.90 7.08 0.80
N ILE A 133 16.68 5.80 1.07
CA ILE A 133 16.23 5.28 2.36
C ILE A 133 16.92 3.94 2.63
N SER A 134 17.50 3.78 3.83
CA SER A 134 18.07 2.51 4.26
C SER A 134 17.03 1.39 4.26
N VAL A 135 17.43 0.15 3.99
CA VAL A 135 16.54 -1.02 4.01
C VAL A 135 15.85 -1.17 5.37
N GLU A 136 16.54 -0.89 6.48
CA GLU A 136 15.92 -0.95 7.82
C GLU A 136 14.77 0.05 7.97
N ASP A 137 14.97 1.30 7.57
CA ASP A 137 13.94 2.33 7.65
C ASP A 137 12.84 2.12 6.60
N ALA A 138 13.15 1.50 5.47
CA ALA A 138 12.16 1.05 4.50
C ALA A 138 11.23 -0.01 5.09
N ILE A 139 11.78 -0.99 5.81
CA ILE A 139 10.98 -2.00 6.53
C ILE A 139 10.12 -1.31 7.60
N LYS A 140 10.69 -0.45 8.44
CA LYS A 140 9.97 0.29 9.49
C LYS A 140 8.85 1.16 8.90
N ALA A 141 9.06 1.81 7.75
CA ALA A 141 8.05 2.60 7.03
C ALA A 141 6.90 1.75 6.48
N LEU A 142 7.18 0.54 5.98
CA LEU A 142 6.15 -0.38 5.49
C LEU A 142 5.31 -0.95 6.64
N VAL A 143 5.91 -1.37 7.75
CA VAL A 143 5.17 -1.96 8.88
C VAL A 143 4.37 -0.90 9.66
N THR A 144 4.92 0.30 9.88
CA THR A 144 4.24 1.36 10.65
C THR A 144 3.32 2.23 9.78
N LYS A 145 3.88 3.11 8.95
CA LYS A 145 3.13 4.06 8.11
C LYS A 145 2.31 3.38 7.02
N SER A 146 2.72 2.18 6.61
CA SER A 146 2.19 1.52 5.40
C SER A 146 2.49 2.34 4.14
N ALA A 147 3.69 2.91 4.06
CA ALA A 147 4.15 3.82 3.03
C ALA A 147 4.13 3.21 1.62
N ASN A 148 3.49 3.90 0.66
CA ASN A 148 3.35 3.48 -0.73
C ASN A 148 4.56 3.87 -1.59
N ASP A 149 5.16 5.04 -1.30
CA ASP A 149 6.40 5.51 -1.92
C ASP A 149 7.53 4.52 -1.68
N VAL A 150 7.74 4.14 -0.42
CA VAL A 150 8.74 3.15 -0.04
C VAL A 150 8.46 1.76 -0.63
N ALA A 151 7.19 1.34 -0.73
CA ALA A 151 6.86 0.04 -1.31
C ALA A 151 7.15 -0.03 -2.83
N CYS A 152 6.89 1.07 -3.55
CA CYS A 152 7.28 1.23 -4.95
C CYS A 152 8.81 1.28 -5.10
N ALA A 153 9.52 2.03 -4.24
CA ALA A 153 10.97 2.08 -4.24
C ALA A 153 11.61 0.68 -4.02
N ILE A 154 11.14 -0.11 -3.03
CA ILE A 154 11.59 -1.50 -2.84
C ILE A 154 11.40 -2.30 -4.14
N ALA A 155 10.23 -2.18 -4.78
CA ALA A 155 9.91 -2.90 -5.99
C ALA A 155 10.88 -2.58 -7.15
N GLU A 156 11.09 -1.29 -7.40
CA GLU A 156 12.00 -0.78 -8.44
C GLU A 156 13.47 -1.16 -8.18
N ASN A 157 13.95 -1.06 -6.94
CA ASN A 157 15.34 -1.44 -6.61
C ASN A 157 15.57 -2.96 -6.70
N LEU A 158 14.54 -3.80 -6.50
CA LEU A 158 14.66 -5.26 -6.55
C LEU A 158 14.35 -5.90 -7.91
N ALA A 159 13.71 -5.15 -8.83
CA ALA A 159 13.24 -5.70 -10.10
C ALA A 159 13.39 -4.77 -11.32
N GLY A 160 13.86 -3.53 -11.13
CA GLY A 160 13.92 -2.49 -12.17
C GLY A 160 12.61 -1.74 -12.36
N SER A 161 11.46 -2.37 -12.13
CA SER A 161 10.13 -1.73 -12.18
C SER A 161 9.16 -2.35 -11.17
N GLU A 162 8.11 -1.61 -10.79
CA GLU A 162 7.04 -2.14 -9.92
C GLU A 162 6.21 -3.22 -10.63
N GLU A 163 6.07 -3.16 -11.96
CA GLU A 163 5.37 -4.15 -12.77
C GLU A 163 6.07 -5.51 -12.77
N GLU A 164 7.37 -5.57 -13.10
CA GLU A 164 8.16 -6.82 -13.04
C GLU A 164 8.26 -7.34 -11.59
N PHE A 165 8.31 -6.45 -10.60
CA PHE A 165 8.21 -6.87 -9.20
C PHE A 165 6.85 -7.52 -8.89
N ALA A 166 5.73 -6.96 -9.33
CA ALA A 166 4.39 -7.51 -9.10
C ALA A 166 4.19 -8.88 -9.79
N GLU A 167 4.81 -9.09 -10.96
CA GLU A 167 4.88 -10.43 -11.55
C GLU A 167 5.69 -11.40 -10.69
N ARG A 168 6.88 -10.99 -10.21
CA ARG A 168 7.70 -11.78 -9.29
C ARG A 168 6.96 -12.10 -7.99
N MET A 169 6.20 -11.16 -7.43
CA MET A 169 5.32 -11.38 -6.28
C MET A 169 4.26 -12.45 -6.57
N THR A 170 3.67 -12.44 -7.76
CA THR A 170 2.67 -13.45 -8.17
C THR A 170 3.33 -14.83 -8.37
N ARG A 171 4.51 -14.88 -9.00
CA ARG A 171 5.33 -16.10 -9.10
C ARG A 171 5.70 -16.64 -7.71
N LYS A 172 6.09 -15.77 -6.78
CA LYS A 172 6.38 -16.11 -5.37
C LYS A 172 5.15 -16.62 -4.63
N ALA A 173 3.99 -15.98 -4.81
CA ALA A 173 2.72 -16.45 -4.24
C ALA A 173 2.44 -17.91 -4.64
N ARG A 174 2.55 -18.23 -5.94
CA ARG A 174 2.41 -19.62 -6.43
C ARG A 174 3.43 -20.58 -5.80
N GLN A 175 4.69 -20.19 -5.67
CA GLN A 175 5.73 -20.99 -5.00
C GLN A 175 5.42 -21.29 -3.53
N LEU A 176 4.75 -20.37 -2.83
CA LEU A 176 4.31 -20.57 -1.43
C LEU A 176 3.01 -21.38 -1.30
N GLY A 177 2.37 -21.78 -2.41
CA GLY A 177 1.06 -22.44 -2.40
C GLY A 177 -0.14 -21.49 -2.32
N MET A 178 0.07 -20.17 -2.43
CA MET A 178 -0.98 -19.17 -2.56
C MET A 178 -1.51 -19.18 -4.01
N THR A 179 -2.31 -20.18 -4.37
CA THR A 179 -2.73 -20.42 -5.77
C THR A 179 -3.80 -19.45 -6.27
N SER A 180 -4.48 -18.73 -5.38
CA SER A 180 -5.61 -17.84 -5.69
C SER A 180 -5.26 -16.35 -5.61
N THR A 181 -3.98 -15.99 -5.45
CA THR A 181 -3.51 -14.60 -5.31
C THR A 181 -2.88 -14.05 -6.57
N VAL A 182 -3.19 -12.83 -6.97
CA VAL A 182 -2.52 -12.11 -8.06
C VAL A 182 -2.14 -10.73 -7.55
N TYR A 183 -0.87 -10.34 -7.76
CA TYR A 183 -0.36 -9.03 -7.45
C TYR A 183 -0.18 -8.21 -8.73
N ARG A 184 -0.51 -6.92 -8.64
CA ARG A 184 -0.34 -5.94 -9.74
C ARG A 184 0.47 -4.71 -9.34
N ASN A 185 0.78 -4.56 -8.04
CA ASN A 185 1.69 -3.54 -7.52
C ASN A 185 2.22 -3.99 -6.14
N ALA A 186 3.33 -3.40 -5.69
CA ALA A 186 3.98 -3.73 -4.42
C ALA A 186 3.30 -3.09 -3.20
N SER A 187 2.43 -2.12 -3.43
CA SER A 187 1.81 -1.31 -2.40
C SER A 187 0.43 -1.80 -1.94
N GLY A 188 -0.28 -2.58 -2.76
CA GLY A 188 -1.69 -2.91 -2.53
C GLY A 188 -2.64 -1.78 -2.90
N LEU A 189 -2.23 -0.88 -3.80
CA LEU A 189 -3.12 0.14 -4.36
C LEU A 189 -4.20 -0.49 -5.26
N PRO A 190 -5.37 0.19 -5.44
CA PRO A 190 -6.50 -0.38 -6.16
C PRO A 190 -6.16 -0.80 -7.59
N ASP A 191 -6.35 -2.09 -7.86
CA ASP A 191 -6.31 -2.70 -9.18
C ASP A 191 -7.38 -3.80 -9.19
N ARG A 192 -8.08 -3.99 -10.32
CA ARG A 192 -9.18 -4.96 -10.44
C ARG A 192 -8.71 -6.41 -10.45
N GLU A 193 -7.53 -6.67 -10.97
CA GLU A 193 -6.94 -8.01 -11.06
C GLU A 193 -6.12 -8.35 -9.82
N GLN A 194 -5.81 -7.36 -8.97
CA GLN A 194 -5.13 -7.58 -7.70
C GLN A 194 -6.06 -8.21 -6.65
N ILE A 195 -6.02 -9.54 -6.57
CA ILE A 195 -6.88 -10.38 -5.71
C ILE A 195 -6.06 -11.29 -4.81
N THR A 196 -6.64 -11.71 -3.70
CA THR A 196 -6.13 -12.74 -2.79
C THR A 196 -7.30 -13.41 -2.08
N THR A 197 -7.01 -14.36 -1.19
CA THR A 197 -8.00 -15.05 -0.34
C THR A 197 -7.54 -14.97 1.12
N ALA A 198 -8.42 -15.26 2.09
CA ALA A 198 -8.00 -15.32 3.49
C ALA A 198 -7.03 -16.50 3.73
N ARG A 199 -7.25 -17.62 3.02
CA ARG A 199 -6.39 -18.82 2.98
C ARG A 199 -4.97 -18.50 2.51
N ASP A 200 -4.84 -17.82 1.37
CA ASP A 200 -3.54 -17.43 0.81
C ASP A 200 -2.78 -16.47 1.76
N LEU A 201 -3.48 -15.50 2.37
CA LEU A 201 -2.86 -14.59 3.32
C LEU A 201 -2.42 -15.29 4.62
N ALA A 202 -3.11 -16.34 5.06
CA ALA A 202 -2.67 -17.14 6.21
C ALA A 202 -1.41 -17.96 5.88
N ILE A 203 -1.31 -18.50 4.65
CA ILE A 203 -0.09 -19.15 4.14
C ILE A 203 1.09 -18.16 4.18
N LEU A 204 0.92 -16.95 3.63
CA LEU A 204 1.95 -15.90 3.66
C LEU A 204 2.32 -15.49 5.10
N GLY A 205 1.31 -15.33 5.97
CA GLY A 205 1.50 -14.94 7.36
C GLY A 205 2.29 -15.96 8.18
N ARG A 206 2.13 -17.26 7.90
CA ARG A 206 2.98 -18.32 8.45
C ARG A 206 4.36 -18.30 7.81
N ALA A 207 4.44 -18.34 6.48
CA ALA A 207 5.71 -18.44 5.74
C ALA A 207 6.71 -17.31 6.06
N ILE A 208 6.25 -16.08 6.28
CA ILE A 208 7.13 -14.95 6.64
C ILE A 208 7.69 -15.06 8.07
N GLN A 209 7.00 -15.76 8.97
CA GLN A 209 7.45 -16.00 10.35
C GLN A 209 8.44 -17.16 10.39
N ASP A 210 8.06 -18.30 9.82
CA ASP A 210 8.84 -19.54 9.86
C ASP A 210 10.22 -19.34 9.22
N ARG A 211 10.28 -18.62 8.10
CA ARG A 211 11.54 -18.41 7.35
C ARG A 211 12.37 -17.23 7.83
N PHE A 212 11.73 -16.16 8.30
CA PHE A 212 12.44 -14.91 8.63
C PHE A 212 12.25 -14.45 10.09
N PRO A 213 12.41 -15.32 11.11
CA PRO A 213 12.16 -14.94 12.51
C PRO A 213 13.00 -13.73 12.95
N ARG A 214 14.25 -13.63 12.48
CA ARG A 214 15.14 -12.47 12.71
C ARG A 214 14.58 -11.14 12.22
N TYR A 215 13.90 -11.11 11.07
CA TYR A 215 13.34 -9.90 10.47
C TYR A 215 11.86 -9.69 10.83
N TYR A 216 11.14 -10.75 11.15
CA TYR A 216 9.74 -10.69 11.56
C TYR A 216 9.51 -9.78 12.78
N LYS A 217 10.50 -9.66 13.68
CA LYS A 217 10.47 -8.72 14.82
C LYS A 217 10.13 -7.27 14.44
N PHE A 218 10.40 -6.82 13.20
CA PHE A 218 10.02 -5.48 12.74
C PHE A 218 8.49 -5.26 12.72
N PHE A 219 7.67 -6.30 12.57
CA PHE A 219 6.21 -6.16 12.63
C PHE A 219 5.70 -5.74 14.03
N GLN A 220 6.51 -5.93 15.08
CA GLN A 220 6.22 -5.51 16.45
C GLN A 220 6.50 -4.01 16.70
N THR A 221 7.14 -3.30 15.76
CA THR A 221 7.47 -1.87 15.89
C THR A 221 6.19 -1.04 16.09
N ARG A 222 5.99 -0.51 17.31
CA ARG A 222 4.80 0.30 17.67
C ARG A 222 4.90 1.74 17.14
N THR A 223 6.09 2.31 17.19
CA THR A 223 6.42 3.66 16.71
C THR A 223 7.72 3.61 15.93
N PHE A 224 7.74 4.24 14.77
CA PHE A 224 8.94 4.49 13.97
C PHE A 224 9.28 5.98 14.06
N HIS A 225 10.52 6.32 14.38
CA HIS A 225 11.01 7.70 14.37
C HIS A 225 11.83 7.91 13.11
N TYR A 226 11.41 8.85 12.26
CA TYR A 226 12.08 9.15 10.99
C TYR A 226 12.02 10.64 10.69
N ALA A 227 13.16 11.23 10.31
CA ALA A 227 13.29 12.67 10.02
C ALA A 227 12.59 13.58 11.07
N GLY A 228 12.84 13.30 12.35
CA GLY A 228 12.25 14.04 13.49
C GLY A 228 10.76 13.76 13.78
N ARG A 229 10.10 12.86 13.04
CA ARG A 229 8.66 12.57 13.16
C ARG A 229 8.42 11.20 13.78
N ALA A 230 7.53 11.14 14.78
CA ALA A 230 7.02 9.89 15.34
C ALA A 230 5.85 9.35 14.50
N ILE A 231 5.95 8.10 14.06
CA ILE A 231 5.00 7.43 13.17
C ILE A 231 4.45 6.19 13.90
N GLY A 232 3.21 6.26 14.38
CA GLY A 232 2.53 5.12 15.01
C GLY A 232 2.12 4.03 14.01
N ASN A 233 2.16 2.77 14.46
CA ASN A 233 1.72 1.62 13.68
C ASN A 233 0.19 1.56 13.55
N HIS A 234 -0.31 1.22 12.36
CA HIS A 234 -1.75 1.05 12.10
C HIS A 234 -2.36 -0.20 12.77
N ASN A 235 -1.56 -1.19 13.16
CA ASN A 235 -2.03 -2.36 13.90
C ASN A 235 -2.25 -2.02 15.38
N ARG A 236 -3.49 -1.62 15.70
CA ARG A 236 -3.91 -1.20 17.04
C ARG A 236 -4.01 -2.34 18.06
N LEU A 237 -3.83 -3.60 17.65
CA LEU A 237 -3.84 -4.75 18.55
C LEU A 237 -2.47 -4.98 19.22
N LEU A 238 -1.37 -4.52 18.60
CA LEU A 238 -0.03 -4.56 19.17
C LEU A 238 -0.02 -3.87 20.55
N GLY A 239 0.34 -4.61 21.59
CA GLY A 239 0.37 -4.12 22.97
C GLY A 239 -1.01 -3.90 23.63
N LYS A 240 -2.12 -4.30 22.98
CA LYS A 240 -3.47 -4.31 23.59
C LYS A 240 -4.06 -5.71 23.74
N ILE A 241 -3.64 -6.64 22.89
CA ILE A 241 -3.96 -8.05 22.98
C ILE A 241 -2.65 -8.77 23.29
N GLU A 242 -2.66 -9.55 24.37
CA GLU A 242 -1.51 -10.36 24.76
C GLU A 242 -1.13 -11.35 23.65
N GLY A 243 0.17 -11.55 23.46
CA GLY A 243 0.72 -12.41 22.41
C GLY A 243 0.67 -11.85 20.98
N VAL A 244 -0.08 -10.79 20.68
CA VAL A 244 -0.14 -10.23 19.31
C VAL A 244 1.18 -9.55 18.92
N ASP A 245 1.81 -10.08 17.87
CA ASP A 245 3.18 -9.73 17.43
C ASP A 245 3.28 -9.21 15.99
N GLY A 246 2.16 -9.17 15.25
CA GLY A 246 2.13 -8.73 13.86
C GLY A 246 0.72 -8.73 13.27
N ILE A 247 0.52 -8.59 11.96
CA ILE A 247 1.51 -8.39 10.91
C ILE A 247 1.16 -7.08 10.19
N LYS A 248 0.01 -7.00 9.51
CA LYS A 248 -0.30 -5.86 8.66
C LYS A 248 -1.79 -5.60 8.45
N THR A 249 -2.17 -4.33 8.57
CA THR A 249 -3.48 -3.80 8.19
C THR A 249 -3.53 -3.36 6.72
N GLY A 250 -4.73 -3.36 6.12
CA GLY A 250 -5.02 -2.76 4.82
C GLY A 250 -6.36 -2.05 4.80
N PHE A 251 -6.49 -1.04 3.94
CA PHE A 251 -7.77 -0.41 3.61
C PHE A 251 -7.76 0.21 2.21
N THR A 252 -8.81 -0.05 1.44
CA THR A 252 -9.26 0.74 0.27
C THR A 252 -10.79 0.67 0.20
N ASN A 253 -11.44 1.59 -0.51
CA ASN A 253 -12.90 1.56 -0.68
C ASN A 253 -13.41 0.25 -1.32
N ALA A 254 -12.59 -0.41 -2.14
CA ALA A 254 -12.91 -1.69 -2.80
C ALA A 254 -12.62 -2.93 -1.94
N SER A 255 -11.85 -2.82 -0.86
CA SER A 255 -11.46 -3.95 0.00
C SER A 255 -12.10 -3.90 1.39
N GLY A 256 -12.44 -2.70 1.88
CA GLY A 256 -12.86 -2.51 3.26
C GLY A 256 -11.67 -2.56 4.18
N PHE A 257 -11.90 -2.80 5.47
CA PHE A 257 -10.84 -2.85 6.47
C PHE A 257 -10.32 -4.30 6.61
N ASN A 258 -9.05 -4.50 6.26
CA ASN A 258 -8.36 -5.79 6.25
C ASN A 258 -7.30 -5.86 7.35
N LEU A 259 -7.03 -7.04 7.91
CA LEU A 259 -5.91 -7.31 8.83
C LEU A 259 -5.46 -8.77 8.70
N LEU A 260 -4.16 -8.94 8.48
CA LEU A 260 -3.42 -10.17 8.74
C LEU A 260 -2.66 -9.97 10.06
N THR A 261 -2.92 -10.82 11.04
CA THR A 261 -2.33 -10.76 12.39
C THR A 261 -1.76 -12.11 12.79
N SER A 262 -0.87 -12.09 13.77
CA SER A 262 -0.35 -13.28 14.44
C SER A 262 -0.42 -13.06 15.94
N ALA A 263 -0.62 -14.13 16.71
CA ALA A 263 -0.53 -14.11 18.16
C ALA A 263 0.14 -15.38 18.69
N LYS A 264 1.15 -15.22 19.55
CA LYS A 264 1.92 -16.30 20.17
C LYS A 264 1.97 -16.12 21.69
N LEU A 265 1.58 -17.16 22.44
CA LEU A 265 1.57 -17.17 23.91
C LEU A 265 1.72 -18.61 24.43
N ASN A 266 2.62 -18.84 25.39
CA ASN A 266 2.83 -20.12 26.06
C ASN A 266 2.99 -21.31 25.07
N GLY A 267 3.82 -21.12 24.05
CA GLY A 267 4.08 -22.10 22.97
C GLY A 267 2.94 -22.27 21.95
N ARG A 268 1.75 -21.71 22.20
CA ARG A 268 0.62 -21.70 21.26
C ARG A 268 0.75 -20.53 20.30
N HIS A 269 0.44 -20.75 19.02
CA HIS A 269 0.62 -19.76 17.97
C HIS A 269 -0.52 -19.84 16.94
N VAL A 270 -1.14 -18.69 16.62
CA VAL A 270 -2.21 -18.59 15.63
C VAL A 270 -1.96 -17.46 14.63
N ILE A 271 -2.35 -17.69 13.37
CA ILE A 271 -2.46 -16.65 12.34
C ILE A 271 -3.93 -16.32 12.14
N GLY A 272 -4.29 -15.05 12.25
CA GLY A 272 -5.64 -14.55 12.03
C GLY A 272 -5.73 -13.65 10.80
N VAL A 273 -6.74 -13.86 9.95
CA VAL A 273 -7.04 -13.04 8.79
C VAL A 273 -8.49 -12.55 8.86
N VAL A 274 -8.70 -11.25 8.63
CA VAL A 274 -10.01 -10.62 8.46
C VAL A 274 -9.96 -9.70 7.25
N LEU A 275 -10.88 -9.87 6.31
CA LEU A 275 -11.03 -9.10 5.08
C LEU A 275 -12.47 -8.55 4.99
N GLY A 276 -12.66 -7.40 4.33
CA GLY A 276 -14.01 -6.83 4.15
C GLY A 276 -14.65 -6.26 5.42
N GLY A 277 -13.84 -5.87 6.42
CA GLY A 277 -14.36 -5.23 7.63
C GLY A 277 -15.05 -3.89 7.32
N LYS A 278 -16.20 -3.60 7.95
CA LYS A 278 -16.99 -2.37 7.72
C LYS A 278 -16.33 -1.10 8.25
N SER A 279 -15.50 -1.21 9.29
CA SER A 279 -14.75 -0.12 9.91
C SER A 279 -13.47 -0.66 10.54
N ALA A 280 -12.46 0.19 10.78
CA ALA A 280 -11.26 -0.22 11.51
C ALA A 280 -11.60 -0.77 12.92
N ALA A 281 -12.55 -0.15 13.62
CA ALA A 281 -12.95 -0.57 14.96
C ALA A 281 -13.66 -1.94 14.98
N SER A 282 -14.61 -2.17 14.07
CA SER A 282 -15.28 -3.47 13.95
C SER A 282 -14.32 -4.57 13.51
N ARG A 283 -13.37 -4.24 12.62
CA ARG A 283 -12.30 -5.13 12.15
C ARG A 283 -11.37 -5.54 13.30
N ASP A 284 -10.94 -4.57 14.11
CA ASP A 284 -10.13 -4.80 15.32
C ASP A 284 -10.88 -5.66 16.34
N ALA A 285 -12.16 -5.38 16.57
CA ALA A 285 -12.99 -6.13 17.52
C ALA A 285 -13.21 -7.60 17.10
N ILE A 286 -13.53 -7.84 15.82
CA ILE A 286 -13.67 -9.19 15.25
C ILE A 286 -12.35 -9.95 15.40
N MET A 287 -11.23 -9.35 15.00
CA MET A 287 -9.92 -10.00 15.10
C MET A 287 -9.54 -10.31 16.57
N ALA A 288 -9.73 -9.36 17.48
CA ALA A 288 -9.46 -9.57 18.90
C ALA A 288 -10.31 -10.69 19.51
N ASN A 289 -11.57 -10.85 19.08
CA ASN A 289 -12.40 -11.98 19.47
C ASN A 289 -11.86 -13.30 18.90
N LEU A 290 -11.56 -13.34 17.60
CA LEU A 290 -11.01 -14.52 16.94
C LEU A 290 -9.71 -15.00 17.59
N ILE A 291 -8.78 -14.09 17.91
CA ILE A 291 -7.53 -14.44 18.60
C ILE A 291 -7.80 -14.99 20.00
N ARG A 292 -8.58 -14.29 20.84
CA ARG A 292 -8.90 -14.76 22.21
C ARG A 292 -9.59 -16.13 22.24
N THR A 293 -10.54 -16.36 21.33
CA THR A 293 -11.32 -17.61 21.28
C THR A 293 -10.51 -18.82 20.79
N ASN A 294 -9.42 -18.60 20.04
CA ASN A 294 -8.65 -19.67 19.39
C ASN A 294 -7.24 -19.87 19.96
N LEU A 295 -6.55 -18.84 20.45
CA LEU A 295 -5.16 -18.94 20.91
C LEU A 295 -4.97 -20.02 22.00
N ALA A 296 -5.87 -20.10 22.98
CA ALA A 296 -5.83 -21.14 24.02
C ALA A 296 -6.10 -22.56 23.50
N LYS A 297 -6.73 -22.70 22.32
CA LYS A 297 -7.07 -23.99 21.67
C LYS A 297 -6.03 -24.45 20.67
N ALA A 298 -5.13 -23.55 20.25
CA ALA A 298 -4.07 -23.87 19.30
C ALA A 298 -3.07 -24.83 19.95
N SER A 299 -2.47 -25.71 19.14
CA SER A 299 -1.46 -26.65 19.59
C SER A 299 -0.29 -25.92 20.25
N ILE A 300 0.27 -26.51 21.31
CA ILE A 300 1.56 -26.08 21.84
C ILE A 300 2.60 -26.59 20.84
N GLY A 301 3.40 -25.69 20.28
CA GLY A 301 4.49 -26.06 19.40
C GLY A 301 5.46 -26.97 20.14
N SER A 302 5.82 -28.09 19.53
CA SER A 302 6.82 -28.98 20.13
C SER A 302 8.16 -28.24 20.23
N SER A 303 8.76 -28.28 21.41
CA SER A 303 10.09 -27.74 21.66
C SER A 303 11.16 -28.66 21.04
N PHE A 304 11.18 -28.75 19.71
CA PHE A 304 12.28 -29.32 18.95
C PHE A 304 13.07 -28.16 18.33
N ALA A 305 14.36 -28.12 18.68
CA ALA A 305 15.33 -27.12 18.25
C ALA A 305 15.09 -25.68 18.77
N SER A 306 15.28 -25.50 20.08
CA SER A 306 16.49 -24.75 20.45
C SER A 306 17.68 -25.57 19.96
N ARG A 307 18.12 -25.31 18.73
CA ARG A 307 19.47 -25.63 18.28
C ARG A 307 20.20 -24.31 18.25
N ASP A 308 21.38 -24.32 18.82
CA ASP A 308 22.17 -23.15 19.15
C ASP A 308 22.47 -22.33 17.91
N ASP A 309 21.86 -21.14 17.82
CA ASP A 309 22.13 -20.14 16.76
C ASP A 309 23.20 -19.14 17.25
N ASP A 310 24.19 -19.67 17.99
CA ASP A 310 25.32 -18.95 18.61
C ASP A 310 26.69 -19.53 18.21
N ASP A 311 26.74 -20.47 17.25
CA ASP A 311 27.98 -20.88 16.59
C ASP A 311 27.79 -21.05 15.07
N ARG A 312 27.64 -19.91 14.38
CA ARG A 312 27.87 -19.84 12.94
C ARG A 312 29.04 -18.91 12.67
N PRO A 313 30.23 -19.41 12.28
CA PRO A 313 31.40 -18.58 12.11
C PRO A 313 31.19 -17.56 10.99
N GLU A 314 31.52 -16.30 11.28
CA GLU A 314 31.52 -15.21 10.30
C GLU A 314 32.41 -15.55 9.09
N PRO A 315 31.99 -15.22 7.85
CA PRO A 315 32.80 -15.47 6.67
C PRO A 315 34.00 -14.51 6.65
N ARG A 316 35.12 -14.94 7.22
CA ARG A 316 36.40 -14.24 7.09
C ARG A 316 36.73 -14.07 5.61
N ALA A 317 36.80 -12.82 5.15
CA ALA A 317 37.22 -12.47 3.82
C ALA A 317 38.64 -13.01 3.56
N ARG A 318 38.75 -14.04 2.72
CA ARG A 318 40.04 -14.65 2.39
C ARG A 318 40.67 -13.86 1.26
N VAL A 319 41.54 -12.91 1.61
CA VAL A 319 42.44 -12.25 0.67
C VAL A 319 43.29 -13.31 -0.02
N VAL A 320 43.22 -13.39 -1.35
CA VAL A 320 44.10 -14.24 -2.15
C VAL A 320 45.15 -13.34 -2.78
N SER A 321 46.35 -13.31 -2.18
CA SER A 321 47.52 -12.73 -2.83
C SER A 321 48.13 -13.75 -3.78
N ALA A 322 48.66 -13.28 -4.91
CA ALA A 322 49.43 -14.10 -5.83
C ALA A 322 50.82 -14.42 -5.27
N ALA A 323 51.30 -15.65 -5.53
CA ALA A 323 52.70 -16.01 -5.72
C ALA A 323 52.77 -17.44 -6.32
N GLU A 324 53.49 -17.60 -7.43
CA GLU A 324 53.94 -18.89 -7.97
C GLU A 324 55.14 -19.41 -7.16
N VAL A 325 55.44 -20.73 -7.19
CA VAL A 325 56.73 -21.34 -7.65
C VAL A 325 56.46 -22.85 -7.99
N GLU A 326 57.28 -23.41 -8.88
CA GLU A 326 57.20 -24.71 -9.57
C GLU A 326 57.69 -25.99 -8.83
N SER A 327 57.61 -27.12 -9.56
CA SER A 327 58.43 -28.37 -9.49
C SER A 327 58.10 -29.39 -8.38
N ALA A 328 57.59 -30.59 -8.67
CA ALA A 328 58.17 -31.77 -9.39
C ALA A 328 58.26 -32.95 -8.37
N SER A 329 58.14 -34.26 -8.66
CA SER A 329 57.89 -35.05 -9.89
C SER A 329 57.43 -36.50 -9.52
N SER A 330 56.61 -37.15 -10.37
CA SER A 330 56.42 -38.62 -10.51
C SER A 330 55.79 -39.42 -9.33
N THR A 331 55.10 -40.57 -9.49
CA THR A 331 55.15 -41.66 -10.51
C THR A 331 53.81 -42.42 -10.68
N THR A 332 53.57 -42.97 -11.90
CA THR A 332 52.76 -44.20 -12.25
C THR A 332 51.26 -44.30 -11.87
N ALA A 333 50.34 -44.90 -12.66
CA ALA A 333 50.33 -45.50 -14.01
C ALA A 333 48.88 -45.40 -14.58
N SER A 334 48.64 -44.87 -15.79
CA SER A 334 48.67 -45.54 -17.11
C SER A 334 47.43 -46.39 -17.49
N ILE A 335 46.45 -45.78 -18.17
CA ILE A 335 45.75 -46.37 -19.33
C ILE A 335 45.70 -45.31 -20.46
N LYS A 336 45.87 -45.76 -21.72
CA LYS A 336 45.96 -45.02 -23.00
C LYS A 336 45.16 -45.81 -24.07
N PRO A 337 45.00 -45.35 -25.33
CA PRO A 337 44.63 -44.01 -25.80
C PRO A 337 43.58 -44.05 -26.96
N GLY A 338 43.06 -42.90 -27.40
CA GLY A 338 42.30 -42.74 -28.65
C GLY A 338 42.55 -41.35 -29.26
N ARG A 339 42.84 -41.25 -30.57
CA ARG A 339 43.51 -40.07 -31.18
C ARG A 339 42.53 -38.94 -31.58
N PRO A 340 42.99 -37.67 -31.59
CA PRO A 340 42.22 -36.50 -32.02
C PRO A 340 42.32 -36.22 -33.53
N LEU A 341 41.38 -35.43 -34.06
CA LEU A 341 41.42 -34.83 -35.39
C LEU A 341 41.07 -33.33 -35.34
N GLU A 342 42.13 -32.53 -35.34
CA GLU A 342 42.38 -31.46 -36.32
C GLU A 342 41.26 -30.45 -36.68
N LEU A 343 41.43 -29.20 -36.25
CA LEU A 343 40.61 -28.06 -36.63
C LEU A 343 41.31 -27.23 -37.74
N MET A 344 40.92 -27.46 -39.00
CA MET A 344 41.40 -26.67 -40.15
C MET A 344 40.63 -25.36 -40.34
N ARG A 345 41.34 -24.31 -40.79
CA ARG A 345 40.79 -23.05 -41.34
C ARG A 345 40.79 -23.11 -42.88
N PRO A 346 39.88 -22.39 -43.55
CA PRO A 346 40.29 -21.41 -44.59
C PRO A 346 39.74 -19.98 -44.26
N ALA A 347 40.44 -18.87 -44.52
CA ALA A 347 40.79 -18.23 -45.82
C ALA A 347 39.57 -17.57 -46.50
N VAL A 348 39.37 -16.24 -46.34
CA VAL A 348 39.87 -15.12 -47.18
C VAL A 348 39.08 -14.89 -48.49
N ALA A 349 38.47 -13.71 -48.62
CA ALA A 349 38.18 -13.01 -49.88
C ALA A 349 38.12 -11.48 -49.59
N THR A 350 39.19 -10.71 -49.83
CA THR A 350 39.49 -9.87 -51.01
C THR A 350 38.69 -8.55 -51.09
N ALA A 351 39.42 -7.42 -51.13
CA ALA A 351 38.89 -6.06 -51.37
C ALA A 351 38.68 -5.77 -52.87
N PRO A 352 38.24 -4.56 -53.27
CA PRO A 352 39.26 -3.57 -53.63
C PRO A 352 38.96 -2.07 -53.36
N ASN A 353 40.07 -1.33 -53.20
CA ASN A 353 40.36 0.06 -53.60
C ASN A 353 39.57 1.28 -53.08
N GLY A 354 40.33 2.24 -52.54
CA GLY A 354 39.90 3.62 -52.25
C GLY A 354 40.96 4.36 -51.40
N ALA A 355 42.02 4.87 -52.03
CA ALA A 355 43.15 5.50 -51.32
C ALA A 355 42.99 7.03 -51.18
N SER A 356 43.41 7.60 -50.03
CA SER A 356 44.41 8.68 -49.95
C SER A 356 44.65 9.20 -48.51
N THR A 357 45.86 8.93 -48.02
CA THR A 357 46.83 9.89 -47.42
C THR A 357 46.32 11.13 -46.65
N THR A 358 46.61 11.19 -45.34
CA THR A 358 47.61 12.11 -44.74
C THR A 358 47.72 12.00 -43.21
N THR A 359 48.95 11.92 -42.71
CA THR A 359 49.41 12.16 -41.33
C THR A 359 50.37 13.37 -41.35
N PRO A 360 50.90 13.92 -40.23
CA PRO A 360 50.77 13.57 -38.81
C PRO A 360 50.04 14.71 -38.03
N SER A 361 50.21 15.06 -36.73
CA SER A 361 51.23 14.72 -35.72
C SER A 361 50.82 15.00 -34.25
N SER A 362 51.81 14.86 -33.37
CA SER A 362 51.96 15.28 -31.98
C SER A 362 51.35 16.64 -31.58
N SER A 363 50.94 16.89 -30.33
CA SER A 363 51.74 16.60 -29.12
C SER A 363 50.94 16.69 -27.82
N ARG A 364 51.48 16.03 -26.78
CA ARG A 364 51.13 16.16 -25.36
C ARG A 364 52.40 16.63 -24.63
N PRO A 365 52.29 17.36 -23.52
CA PRO A 365 52.98 16.89 -22.32
C PRO A 365 52.10 16.97 -21.07
N ALA A 366 52.64 16.53 -19.93
CA ALA A 366 51.92 16.32 -18.68
C ALA A 366 52.73 16.79 -17.45
N LEU A 367 52.11 16.69 -16.27
CA LEU A 367 52.64 16.81 -14.89
C LEU A 367 52.99 18.20 -14.34
N ALA A 368 52.19 18.63 -13.36
CA ALA A 368 52.54 19.16 -12.02
C ALA A 368 51.23 19.64 -11.34
N ALA A 369 51.00 19.60 -10.03
CA ALA A 369 51.56 18.85 -8.90
C ALA A 369 50.46 18.78 -7.80
N ALA A 370 50.58 17.88 -6.81
CA ALA A 370 49.60 17.75 -5.72
C ALA A 370 49.92 18.65 -4.51
N PRO A 371 48.93 19.09 -3.72
CA PRO A 371 49.13 19.59 -2.36
C PRO A 371 48.63 18.61 -1.28
N THR A 372 49.44 18.41 -0.25
CA THR A 372 49.12 17.69 1.00
C THR A 372 48.48 18.61 2.06
N PRO A 373 47.86 18.07 3.13
CA PRO A 373 47.04 18.86 4.06
C PRO A 373 47.84 19.44 5.26
N PRO A 374 47.38 20.54 5.87
CA PRO A 374 47.90 21.03 7.15
C PRO A 374 47.04 20.65 8.36
N SER A 375 47.68 20.50 9.52
CA SER A 375 47.13 20.45 10.88
C SER A 375 48.29 20.60 11.88
N PRO A 376 48.05 20.93 13.16
CA PRO A 376 47.10 21.92 13.70
C PRO A 376 47.82 22.94 14.63
N SER A 377 47.20 24.10 14.90
CA SER A 377 47.25 24.86 16.17
C SER A 377 47.08 26.36 15.97
N GLN A 378 46.01 26.94 16.53
CA GLN A 378 46.10 28.16 17.35
C GLN A 378 44.81 28.34 18.15
N LYS A 379 44.94 28.69 19.43
CA LYS A 379 43.80 29.02 20.30
C LYS A 379 43.28 30.40 19.93
N ILE A 380 41.98 30.52 19.69
CA ILE A 380 41.29 31.81 19.72
C ILE A 380 40.10 31.65 20.67
N GLU A 381 40.14 32.38 21.78
CA GLU A 381 39.03 32.49 22.71
C GLU A 381 37.98 33.44 22.13
N ALA A 382 36.76 32.96 21.92
CA ALA A 382 35.63 33.79 21.53
C ALA A 382 34.46 33.55 22.49
N ARG A 383 34.21 34.55 23.35
CA ARG A 383 33.12 34.60 24.34
C ARG A 383 31.76 34.21 23.73
N LEU A 384 31.01 33.39 24.45
CA LEU A 384 29.54 33.39 24.33
C LEU A 384 29.00 34.76 24.82
N PRO A 385 28.05 35.37 24.11
CA PRO A 385 27.22 36.42 24.70
C PRO A 385 26.24 35.76 25.69
N LEU A 386 26.36 36.12 26.98
CA LEU A 386 25.37 35.79 28.00
C LEU A 386 24.03 36.46 27.64
N LEU A 387 22.95 35.68 27.61
CA LEU A 387 21.60 36.24 27.70
C LEU A 387 21.40 36.78 29.14
N PRO A 388 20.78 37.97 29.32
CA PRO A 388 20.53 38.50 30.65
C PRO A 388 19.54 37.63 31.42
N ALA A 389 19.79 37.47 32.72
CA ALA A 389 18.93 36.70 33.60
C ALA A 389 17.54 37.34 33.73
N VAL A 390 16.49 36.51 33.64
CA VAL A 390 15.13 36.92 33.99
C VAL A 390 15.02 36.97 35.52
N PRO A 391 14.57 38.08 36.14
CA PRO A 391 14.42 38.15 37.58
C PRO A 391 13.27 37.26 38.07
N GLU A 392 13.49 36.54 39.17
CA GLU A 392 12.43 35.80 39.86
C GLU A 392 11.36 36.78 40.42
N PRO A 393 10.06 36.48 40.27
CA PRO A 393 9.02 37.19 41.00
C PRO A 393 9.06 36.79 42.49
N PRO A 394 8.99 37.74 43.43
CA PRO A 394 9.07 37.42 44.86
C PRO A 394 7.83 36.67 45.34
N ALA A 395 8.04 35.78 46.32
CA ALA A 395 6.96 35.12 47.05
C ALA A 395 5.99 36.14 47.66
N ARG A 396 4.67 35.87 47.57
CA ARG A 396 3.65 36.58 48.34
C ARG A 396 2.91 35.61 49.25
N SER A 397 2.74 36.07 50.49
CA SER A 397 2.34 35.28 51.65
C SER A 397 0.97 34.64 51.54
N GLU A 398 0.82 33.52 52.25
CA GLU A 398 -0.48 33.05 52.70
C GLU A 398 -1.18 34.13 53.53
N VAL A 399 -2.43 34.44 53.19
CA VAL A 399 -3.39 35.04 54.11
C VAL A 399 -4.66 34.21 54.03
N ALA A 400 -4.86 33.37 55.04
CA ALA A 400 -6.11 32.64 55.20
C ALA A 400 -7.22 33.62 55.60
N LEU A 401 -8.26 33.74 54.77
CA LEU A 401 -9.52 34.36 55.14
C LEU A 401 -10.67 33.37 54.91
N LYS A 402 -11.60 33.38 55.86
CA LYS A 402 -12.61 32.33 56.08
C LYS A 402 -13.67 32.33 54.98
N ALA A 403 -14.21 31.15 54.71
CA ALA A 403 -15.40 30.99 53.90
C ALA A 403 -16.66 31.40 54.68
N GLU A 404 -17.54 32.13 54.01
CA GLU A 404 -19.02 32.16 54.17
C GLU A 404 -19.59 32.37 52.75
N PRO A 405 -20.81 31.88 52.43
CA PRO A 405 -21.14 31.49 51.06
C PRO A 405 -21.70 32.64 50.21
N VAL A 406 -20.95 33.08 49.20
CA VAL A 406 -21.50 33.89 48.10
C VAL A 406 -22.17 32.99 47.08
N GLU A 407 -23.49 33.14 47.00
CA GLU A 407 -24.43 32.41 46.14
C GLU A 407 -24.12 32.57 44.64
N THR A 408 -23.15 31.81 44.16
CA THR A 408 -22.81 31.76 42.74
C THR A 408 -23.87 30.91 42.03
N LYS A 409 -24.82 31.62 41.42
CA LYS A 409 -25.91 31.10 40.59
C LYS A 409 -25.40 29.96 39.72
N ARG A 410 -25.80 28.73 40.08
CA ARG A 410 -25.44 27.50 39.39
C ARG A 410 -26.07 27.59 38.00
N GLU A 411 -25.30 27.95 36.97
CA GLU A 411 -25.79 27.85 35.59
C GLU A 411 -26.03 26.37 35.30
N THR A 412 -27.30 26.00 35.45
CA THR A 412 -27.81 24.66 35.30
C THR A 412 -27.49 24.16 33.91
N VAL A 413 -26.85 23.00 33.85
CA VAL A 413 -26.70 22.17 32.65
C VAL A 413 -28.05 22.10 31.94
N SER A 414 -28.19 22.82 30.83
CA SER A 414 -29.41 22.83 30.01
C SER A 414 -29.49 21.55 29.19
N ARG A 415 -29.73 20.44 29.88
CA ARG A 415 -30.22 19.20 29.26
C ARG A 415 -31.74 19.37 29.08
N PRO A 416 -32.27 19.42 27.84
CA PRO A 416 -33.72 19.58 27.65
C PRO A 416 -34.50 18.46 28.35
N ALA A 417 -35.67 18.79 28.87
CA ALA A 417 -36.49 17.93 29.74
C ALA A 417 -37.07 16.66 29.06
N ALA A 418 -36.70 16.37 27.81
CA ALA A 418 -37.06 15.16 27.09
C ALA A 418 -35.85 14.21 27.03
N VAL A 419 -35.65 13.40 28.08
CA VAL A 419 -34.74 12.25 28.06
C VAL A 419 -35.42 11.11 27.33
N THR A 420 -35.55 11.26 26.01
CA THR A 420 -35.98 10.17 25.15
C THR A 420 -34.83 9.18 24.99
N PRO A 421 -35.08 7.86 24.97
CA PRO A 421 -34.03 6.84 24.94
C PRO A 421 -33.13 6.94 23.70
N TRP A 422 -33.56 7.61 22.63
CA TRP A 422 -32.71 7.90 21.48
C TRP A 422 -32.45 9.40 21.31
N VAL A 423 -31.21 9.70 20.93
CA VAL A 423 -30.75 11.02 20.50
C VAL A 423 -30.01 10.87 19.17
N ILE A 424 -29.96 11.94 18.40
CA ILE A 424 -29.13 12.03 17.19
C ILE A 424 -28.00 13.02 17.42
N GLN A 425 -26.79 12.67 16.99
CA GLN A 425 -25.60 13.52 17.05
C GLN A 425 -25.14 13.89 15.64
N LEU A 426 -24.95 15.18 15.39
CA LEU A 426 -24.56 15.71 14.08
C LEU A 426 -23.05 15.97 13.99
N ALA A 427 -22.47 16.58 15.04
CA ALA A 427 -21.08 17.03 15.06
C ALA A 427 -20.47 16.94 16.48
N ALA A 428 -19.17 17.22 16.60
CA ALA A 428 -18.45 17.31 17.86
C ALA A 428 -17.27 18.28 17.72
N GLU A 429 -17.50 19.55 18.04
CA GLU A 429 -16.58 20.66 17.77
C GLU A 429 -15.77 21.09 19.01
N GLY A 430 -14.67 21.83 18.81
CA GLY A 430 -13.88 22.39 19.91
C GLY A 430 -14.54 23.58 20.63
N ASP A 431 -15.49 24.26 19.99
CA ASP A 431 -16.20 25.45 20.49
C ASP A 431 -17.71 25.20 20.52
N GLU A 432 -18.38 25.64 21.60
CA GLU A 432 -19.80 25.38 21.80
C GLU A 432 -20.70 26.16 20.82
N ARG A 433 -20.31 27.37 20.42
CA ARG A 433 -21.08 28.19 19.47
C ARG A 433 -21.04 27.56 18.08
N GLN A 434 -19.92 26.96 17.69
CA GLN A 434 -19.84 26.17 16.44
C GLN A 434 -20.76 24.95 16.50
N ALA A 435 -20.76 24.21 17.62
CA ALA A 435 -21.68 23.09 17.81
C ALA A 435 -23.16 23.51 17.80
N ARG A 436 -23.51 24.68 18.37
CA ARG A 436 -24.87 25.25 18.31
C ARG A 436 -25.26 25.70 16.90
N ALA A 437 -24.37 26.40 16.18
CA ALA A 437 -24.63 26.86 14.82
C ALA A 437 -24.97 25.69 13.86
N ILE A 438 -24.33 24.54 14.02
CA ILE A 438 -24.64 23.31 13.26
C ILE A 438 -26.06 22.79 13.57
N LEU A 439 -26.54 22.94 14.80
CA LEU A 439 -27.91 22.57 15.17
C LEU A 439 -28.94 23.54 14.58
N ASP A 440 -28.65 24.84 14.61
CA ASP A 440 -29.53 25.86 14.05
C ASP A 440 -29.63 25.76 12.52
N GLU A 441 -28.52 25.47 11.84
CA GLU A 441 -28.51 25.20 10.38
C GLU A 441 -29.26 23.90 10.04
N ALA A 442 -29.07 22.84 10.84
CA ALA A 442 -29.82 21.59 10.67
C ALA A 442 -31.33 21.79 10.87
N ARG A 443 -31.71 22.65 11.83
CA ARG A 443 -33.10 22.98 12.13
C ARG A 443 -33.73 23.87 11.07
N SER A 444 -33.01 24.85 10.52
CA SER A 444 -33.54 25.70 9.44
C SER A 444 -33.73 24.90 8.14
N ARG A 445 -32.79 24.02 7.79
CA ARG A 445 -32.81 23.22 6.55
C ARG A 445 -33.65 21.94 6.64
N SER A 446 -33.98 21.46 7.84
CA SER A 446 -34.75 20.22 8.06
C SER A 446 -35.95 20.39 9.01
N GLY A 447 -36.44 21.62 9.20
CA GLY A 447 -37.31 22.01 10.31
C GLY A 447 -38.58 21.19 10.50
N ARG A 448 -39.24 20.76 9.42
CA ARG A 448 -40.47 19.93 9.50
C ARG A 448 -40.23 18.55 10.14
N LEU A 449 -39.01 18.01 10.01
CA LEU A 449 -38.63 16.69 10.55
C LEU A 449 -38.03 16.79 11.96
N LEU A 450 -37.46 17.95 12.30
CA LEU A 450 -36.93 18.26 13.63
C LEU A 450 -37.90 19.10 14.48
N ALA A 451 -39.15 19.28 14.04
CA ALA A 451 -40.14 20.12 14.71
C ALA A 451 -40.42 19.68 16.17
N LYS A 452 -40.38 18.37 16.42
CA LYS A 452 -40.56 17.75 17.75
C LYS A 452 -39.23 17.47 18.48
N ALA A 453 -38.09 17.79 17.86
CA ALA A 453 -36.77 17.45 18.38
C ALA A 453 -36.09 18.68 19.01
N ALA A 454 -35.57 18.53 20.23
CA ALA A 454 -34.93 19.59 20.99
C ALA A 454 -33.42 19.60 20.75
N PRO A 455 -32.83 20.67 20.16
CA PRO A 455 -31.38 20.80 20.02
C PRO A 455 -30.71 21.02 21.38
N PHE A 456 -29.55 20.40 21.59
CA PHE A 456 -28.69 20.64 22.75
C PHE A 456 -27.22 20.33 22.47
N THR A 457 -26.33 20.95 23.24
CA THR A 457 -24.90 20.68 23.26
C THR A 457 -24.51 19.86 24.49
N GLU A 458 -23.65 18.84 24.30
CA GLU A 458 -23.05 18.07 25.40
C GLU A 458 -21.53 18.31 25.45
N LYS A 459 -21.04 18.90 26.53
CA LYS A 459 -19.61 19.09 26.79
C LYS A 459 -18.98 17.77 27.26
N VAL A 460 -17.94 17.31 26.56
CA VAL A 460 -17.26 16.04 26.84
C VAL A 460 -15.75 16.22 26.76
N ASN A 461 -15.05 15.81 27.83
CA ASN A 461 -13.59 15.80 27.87
C ASN A 461 -13.07 14.44 27.36
N ARG A 462 -12.15 14.43 26.39
CA ARG A 462 -11.59 13.19 25.83
C ARG A 462 -10.10 13.35 25.54
N GLY A 463 -9.24 12.81 26.43
CA GLY A 463 -7.79 12.82 26.23
C GLY A 463 -7.17 14.21 26.36
N GLY A 464 -7.65 15.01 27.33
CA GLY A 464 -7.14 16.36 27.60
C GLY A 464 -7.84 17.49 26.83
N SER A 465 -8.55 17.21 25.74
CA SER A 465 -9.34 18.20 25.02
C SER A 465 -10.83 18.17 25.40
N THR A 466 -11.44 19.36 25.45
CA THR A 466 -12.89 19.56 25.56
C THR A 466 -13.50 19.55 24.17
N LEU A 467 -14.61 18.83 23.98
CA LEU A 467 -15.43 18.84 22.77
C LEU A 467 -16.90 19.07 23.12
N TYR A 468 -17.62 19.79 22.27
CA TYR A 468 -19.04 20.06 22.37
C TYR A 468 -19.79 19.29 21.28
N ARG A 469 -20.55 18.27 21.69
CA ARG A 469 -21.34 17.42 20.78
C ARG A 469 -22.67 18.09 20.46
N ALA A 470 -22.89 18.36 19.18
CA ALA A 470 -24.15 18.87 18.65
C ALA A 470 -25.18 17.73 18.56
N ARG A 471 -26.27 17.79 19.34
CA ARG A 471 -27.31 16.74 19.40
C ARG A 471 -28.74 17.28 19.30
N PHE A 472 -29.67 16.39 18.93
CA PHE A 472 -31.10 16.55 19.20
C PHE A 472 -31.65 15.37 20.03
N SER A 473 -32.52 15.65 21.00
CA SER A 473 -33.37 14.66 21.68
C SER A 473 -34.84 14.79 21.22
N GLY A 474 -35.71 13.85 21.60
CA GLY A 474 -37.12 13.81 21.18
C GLY A 474 -37.53 12.53 20.43
N PHE A 475 -36.72 11.47 20.46
CA PHE A 475 -36.96 10.21 19.73
C PHE A 475 -37.19 9.04 20.70
N SER A 476 -38.44 8.60 20.81
CA SER A 476 -38.83 7.44 21.64
C SER A 476 -38.31 6.11 21.08
N GLU A 477 -38.18 6.01 19.76
CA GLU A 477 -37.88 4.78 19.05
C GLU A 477 -36.63 4.89 18.18
N ALA A 478 -35.89 3.79 18.07
CA ALA A 478 -34.66 3.71 17.27
C ALA A 478 -34.89 4.12 15.81
N ASP A 479 -36.01 3.69 15.23
CA ASP A 479 -36.34 3.95 13.83
C ASP A 479 -36.64 5.43 13.58
N SER A 480 -37.39 6.09 14.47
CA SER A 480 -37.62 7.54 14.39
C SER A 480 -36.32 8.36 14.40
N ALA A 481 -35.35 7.99 15.25
CA ALA A 481 -34.03 8.62 15.30
C ALA A 481 -33.20 8.31 14.04
N GLN A 482 -33.28 7.08 13.52
CA GLN A 482 -32.61 6.70 12.28
C GLN A 482 -33.19 7.43 11.07
N GLU A 483 -34.51 7.58 10.97
CA GLU A 483 -35.18 8.28 9.87
C GLU A 483 -34.85 9.77 9.86
N ALA A 484 -34.87 10.43 11.03
CA ALA A 484 -34.39 11.80 11.18
C ALA A 484 -32.92 11.94 10.71
N CYS A 485 -32.05 10.99 11.11
CA CYS A 485 -30.67 10.98 10.61
C CYS A 485 -30.52 10.68 9.12
N ARG A 486 -31.37 9.82 8.53
CA ARG A 486 -31.38 9.56 7.07
C ARG A 486 -31.79 10.83 6.32
N ALA A 487 -32.76 11.59 6.82
CA ALA A 487 -33.18 12.85 6.23
C ALA A 487 -32.12 13.95 6.36
N LEU A 488 -31.52 14.12 7.53
CA LEU A 488 -30.42 15.07 7.75
C LEU A 488 -29.23 14.80 6.82
N LYS A 489 -28.89 13.53 6.59
CA LYS A 489 -27.86 13.12 5.60
C LYS A 489 -28.21 13.50 4.18
N ARG A 490 -29.48 13.40 3.76
CA ARG A 490 -29.92 13.88 2.44
C ARG A 490 -29.79 15.40 2.31
N ASN A 491 -29.93 16.13 3.42
CA ASN A 491 -29.69 17.57 3.50
C ASN A 491 -28.21 17.95 3.73
N GLY A 492 -27.28 16.99 3.67
CA GLY A 492 -25.84 17.23 3.75
C GLY A 492 -25.23 17.25 5.15
N PHE A 493 -26.02 17.01 6.21
CA PHE A 493 -25.51 16.93 7.57
C PHE A 493 -24.95 15.54 7.88
N ALA A 494 -23.80 15.48 8.55
CA ALA A 494 -23.40 14.27 9.26
C ALA A 494 -24.45 13.97 10.35
N CYS A 495 -24.76 12.69 10.59
CA CYS A 495 -25.73 12.31 11.62
C CYS A 495 -25.53 10.85 12.08
N PHE A 496 -25.61 10.63 13.39
CA PHE A 496 -25.55 9.32 14.01
C PHE A 496 -26.62 9.21 15.10
N ALA A 497 -27.53 8.24 14.97
CA ALA A 497 -28.52 7.91 15.99
C ALA A 497 -27.89 7.01 17.04
N THR A 498 -28.08 7.34 18.32
CA THR A 498 -27.49 6.62 19.45
C THR A 498 -28.46 6.62 20.63
N ARG A 499 -28.29 5.65 21.54
CA ARG A 499 -29.01 5.67 22.81
C ARG A 499 -28.48 6.83 23.67
N SER A 500 -29.39 7.53 24.35
CA SER A 500 -29.12 8.71 25.20
C SER A 500 -28.22 8.38 26.39
#